data_AF-A0A971VHJ8-F1
#
_entry.id   AF-A0A971VHJ8-F1
#
_cell.length_a   1.000
_cell.length_b   1.000
_cell.length_c   1.000
_cell.angle_alpha   90.00
_cell.angle_beta   90.00
_cell.angle_gamma   90.00
#
_symmetry.space_group_name_H-M   'P 1'
#
loop_
_entity.id
_entity.type
_entity.pdbx_description
1 polymer ?
#
loop_
_entity_poly.entity_id
_entity_poly.type
_entity_poly.pdbx_seq_one_letter_code
_entity_poly.pdbx_strand_id
1 'polypeptide(L)'
;MNNKTNIKVLSGMLIALGVLIPYLLGHAFGLRGVFLLPMHFPVLVCGLTCGPLYGLLCGIITPVLSSVLTGMPSAFPMLPVLICELAILGFVSGWTYRVRQSSIYLSLSLSVMLGRIANGCLLAFLLSFKNGELVILTAIYSVLKGIPGIIIQLITVPFLAKLIEIKINKFTGIQEKDSLSLSPLLLEQVRNNITSGVSDCILIKNNEIVDEEKGRGISPLITIYKKRKKNLRESIVVDKVIGKAAAMICVSAGVREVFAEVISVPAARFLKEKNVPRSWDILSQNIKNRKGDGICPMEFSVLDEDNTKKGVNKILATFEKINKLK
;
A
#
# COMPACT_ATOMS: atom_id res chain seq x y z
N MET A 1 4.17 -17.69 -5.22
CA MET A 1 3.72 -16.75 -6.29
C MET A 1 4.30 -15.37 -5.99
N ASN A 2 4.89 -14.70 -6.98
CA ASN A 2 5.45 -13.35 -6.83
C ASN A 2 4.33 -12.32 -6.56
N ASN A 3 4.58 -11.35 -5.67
CA ASN A 3 3.66 -10.23 -5.39
C ASN A 3 3.11 -9.54 -6.62
N LYS A 4 3.97 -9.32 -7.62
CA LYS A 4 3.57 -8.67 -8.87
C LYS A 4 2.49 -9.48 -9.58
N THR A 5 2.52 -10.81 -9.46
CA THR A 5 1.50 -11.70 -10.00
C THR A 5 0.20 -11.60 -9.19
N ASN A 6 0.28 -11.63 -7.85
CA ASN A 6 -0.91 -11.55 -7.00
C ASN A 6 -1.67 -10.23 -7.19
N ILE A 7 -0.96 -9.10 -7.28
CA ILE A 7 -1.57 -7.78 -7.52
C ILE A 7 -2.24 -7.73 -8.90
N LYS A 8 -1.58 -8.27 -9.94
CA LYS A 8 -2.16 -8.35 -11.28
C LYS A 8 -3.46 -9.17 -11.30
N VAL A 9 -3.43 -10.37 -10.71
CA VAL A 9 -4.60 -11.26 -10.62
C VAL A 9 -5.74 -10.58 -9.85
N LEU A 10 -5.44 -9.96 -8.69
CA LEU A 10 -6.43 -9.24 -7.90
C LEU A 10 -7.05 -8.07 -8.67
N SER A 11 -6.21 -7.28 -9.36
CA SER A 11 -6.71 -6.16 -10.19
C SER A 11 -7.64 -6.65 -11.31
N GLY A 12 -7.30 -7.77 -11.97
CA GLY A 12 -8.15 -8.38 -12.98
C GLY A 12 -9.48 -8.89 -12.42
N MET A 13 -9.45 -9.52 -11.24
CA MET A 13 -10.66 -9.95 -10.53
C MET A 13 -11.56 -8.76 -10.16
N LEU A 14 -10.97 -7.65 -9.70
CA LEU A 14 -11.72 -6.44 -9.36
C LEU A 14 -12.32 -5.75 -10.60
N ILE A 15 -11.63 -5.78 -11.74
CA ILE A 15 -12.20 -5.32 -13.02
C ILE A 15 -13.41 -6.19 -13.40
N ALA A 16 -13.27 -7.53 -13.31
CA ALA A 16 -14.37 -8.45 -13.62
C ALA A 16 -15.58 -8.22 -12.70
N LEU A 17 -15.36 -8.04 -11.39
CA LEU A 17 -16.41 -7.67 -10.44
C LEU A 17 -17.02 -6.29 -10.75
N GLY A 18 -16.19 -5.34 -11.19
CA GLY A 18 -16.62 -4.03 -11.66
C GLY A 18 -17.59 -4.08 -12.83
N VAL A 19 -17.48 -5.08 -13.71
CA VAL A 19 -18.43 -5.32 -14.80
C VAL A 19 -19.65 -6.12 -14.33
N LEU A 20 -19.43 -7.17 -13.52
CA LEU A 20 -20.47 -8.12 -13.13
C LEU A 20 -21.47 -7.55 -12.12
N ILE A 21 -21.01 -6.82 -11.09
CA ILE A 21 -21.88 -6.30 -10.03
C ILE A 21 -22.95 -5.35 -10.59
N PRO A 22 -22.63 -4.35 -11.45
CA PRO A 22 -23.64 -3.50 -12.08
C PRO A 22 -24.62 -4.27 -12.98
N TYR A 23 -24.12 -5.24 -13.75
CA TYR A 23 -24.96 -6.06 -14.61
C TYR A 23 -26.01 -6.84 -13.80
N LEU A 24 -25.57 -7.50 -12.72
CA LEU A 24 -26.44 -8.26 -11.83
C LEU A 24 -27.44 -7.36 -11.11
N LEU A 25 -27.01 -6.23 -10.55
CA LEU A 25 -27.92 -5.30 -9.85
C LEU A 25 -28.95 -4.68 -10.79
N GLY A 26 -28.54 -4.34 -12.03
CA GLY A 26 -29.40 -3.77 -13.05
C GLY A 26 -30.48 -4.72 -13.56
N HIS A 27 -30.17 -6.02 -13.69
CA HIS A 27 -31.14 -7.03 -14.13
C HIS A 27 -31.94 -7.66 -12.99
N ALA A 28 -31.35 -7.90 -11.81
CA ALA A 28 -32.01 -8.61 -10.72
C ALA A 28 -32.92 -7.71 -9.86
N PHE A 29 -32.59 -6.41 -9.72
CA PHE A 29 -33.32 -5.52 -8.81
C PHE A 29 -33.99 -4.33 -9.52
N GLY A 30 -33.86 -4.22 -10.84
CA GLY A 30 -34.45 -3.12 -11.61
C GLY A 30 -33.92 -1.73 -11.23
N LEU A 31 -32.86 -1.67 -10.40
CA LEU A 31 -32.20 -0.45 -9.94
C LEU A 31 -31.33 0.12 -11.07
N ARG A 32 -31.97 0.50 -12.18
CA ARG A 32 -31.35 1.19 -13.31
C ARG A 32 -31.14 2.66 -12.94
N GLY A 33 -30.09 2.93 -12.15
CA GLY A 33 -29.47 4.23 -12.06
C GLY A 33 -29.59 5.00 -10.74
N VAL A 34 -28.45 5.65 -10.45
CA VAL A 34 -28.17 6.80 -9.59
C VAL A 34 -27.98 6.59 -8.08
N PHE A 35 -28.69 5.68 -7.40
CA PHE A 35 -28.52 5.56 -5.94
C PHE A 35 -27.26 4.77 -5.52
N LEU A 36 -26.86 3.80 -6.34
CA LEU A 36 -25.63 3.04 -6.22
C LEU A 36 -25.03 2.99 -7.63
N LEU A 37 -23.85 3.57 -7.84
CA LEU A 37 -23.04 3.25 -9.03
C LEU A 37 -22.05 2.14 -8.63
N PRO A 38 -22.46 0.86 -8.72
CA PRO A 38 -21.69 -0.28 -8.19
C PRO A 38 -20.25 -0.38 -8.71
N MET A 39 -19.94 0.20 -9.88
CA MET A 39 -18.59 0.19 -10.46
C MET A 39 -17.54 0.93 -9.62
N HIS A 40 -17.96 1.89 -8.77
CA HIS A 40 -17.02 2.68 -7.98
C HIS A 40 -16.36 1.84 -6.87
N PHE A 41 -17.07 0.86 -6.30
CA PHE A 41 -16.55 0.06 -5.19
C PHE A 41 -15.34 -0.77 -5.61
N PRO A 42 -15.40 -1.60 -6.68
CA PRO A 42 -14.25 -2.38 -7.10
C PRO A 42 -13.07 -1.51 -7.53
N VAL A 43 -13.31 -0.36 -8.15
CA VAL A 43 -12.25 0.59 -8.55
C VAL A 43 -11.54 1.20 -7.34
N LEU A 44 -12.29 1.70 -6.34
CA LEU A 44 -11.72 2.25 -5.11
C LEU A 44 -10.99 1.17 -4.30
N VAL A 45 -11.58 -0.02 -4.18
CA VAL A 45 -10.90 -1.17 -3.55
C VAL A 45 -9.63 -1.53 -4.31
N CYS A 46 -9.63 -1.47 -5.65
CA CYS A 46 -8.44 -1.71 -6.47
C CYS A 46 -7.36 -0.66 -6.21
N GLY A 47 -7.72 0.63 -6.17
CA GLY A 47 -6.77 1.68 -5.82
C GLY A 47 -6.13 1.45 -4.45
N LEU A 48 -6.95 1.22 -3.41
CA LEU A 48 -6.48 0.98 -2.05
C LEU A 48 -5.63 -0.29 -1.92
N THR A 49 -6.02 -1.39 -2.56
CA THR A 49 -5.35 -2.69 -2.38
C THR A 49 -4.19 -2.91 -3.36
N CYS A 50 -4.35 -2.53 -4.62
CA CYS A 50 -3.40 -2.79 -5.71
C CYS A 50 -2.49 -1.59 -6.02
N GLY A 51 -2.82 -0.38 -5.55
CA GLY A 51 -2.03 0.84 -5.74
C GLY A 51 -2.50 1.73 -6.90
N PRO A 52 -1.88 2.91 -7.09
CA PRO A 52 -2.40 3.97 -7.95
C PRO A 52 -2.51 3.58 -9.43
N LEU A 53 -1.50 2.91 -9.99
CA LEU A 53 -1.49 2.51 -11.40
C LEU A 53 -2.60 1.48 -11.70
N TYR A 54 -2.74 0.46 -10.85
CA TYR A 54 -3.79 -0.55 -11.02
C TYR A 54 -5.19 0.02 -10.75
N GLY A 55 -5.32 0.95 -9.80
CA GLY A 55 -6.56 1.70 -9.59
C GLY A 55 -6.96 2.52 -10.81
N LEU A 56 -6.00 3.24 -11.43
CA LEU A 56 -6.22 4.01 -12.66
C LEU A 56 -6.65 3.09 -13.81
N LEU A 57 -5.89 2.01 -14.07
CA LEU A 57 -6.21 1.06 -15.13
C LEU A 57 -7.58 0.40 -14.90
N CYS A 58 -7.88 0.02 -13.65
CA CYS A 58 -9.20 -0.51 -13.29
C CYS A 58 -10.31 0.50 -13.58
N GLY A 59 -10.11 1.78 -13.24
CA GLY A 59 -11.06 2.84 -13.49
C GLY A 59 -11.31 3.14 -14.97
N ILE A 60 -10.30 2.93 -15.84
CA ILE A 60 -10.45 3.09 -17.30
C ILE A 60 -11.09 1.85 -17.93
N ILE A 61 -10.56 0.66 -17.62
CA ILE A 61 -10.92 -0.58 -18.31
C ILE A 61 -12.34 -1.03 -17.94
N THR A 62 -12.73 -0.91 -16.67
CA THR A 62 -14.03 -1.38 -16.17
C THR A 62 -15.23 -0.76 -16.91
N PRO A 63 -15.38 0.58 -17.00
CA PRO A 63 -16.53 1.18 -17.69
C PRO A 63 -16.51 0.92 -19.20
N VAL A 64 -15.33 0.84 -19.83
CA VAL A 64 -15.20 0.49 -21.25
C VAL A 64 -15.71 -0.92 -21.52
N LEU A 65 -15.23 -1.90 -20.73
CA LEU A 65 -15.68 -3.29 -20.86
C LEU A 65 -17.18 -3.43 -20.58
N SER A 66 -17.69 -2.75 -19.55
CA SER A 66 -19.13 -2.77 -19.28
C SER A 66 -19.94 -2.20 -20.43
N SER A 67 -19.53 -1.08 -21.02
CA SER A 67 -20.22 -0.46 -22.15
C SER A 67 -20.25 -1.37 -23.38
N VAL A 68 -19.12 -2.00 -23.70
CA VAL A 68 -19.00 -2.94 -24.83
C VAL A 68 -19.87 -4.18 -24.62
N LEU A 69 -19.91 -4.74 -23.41
CA LEU A 69 -20.60 -6.00 -23.13
C LEU A 69 -22.10 -5.83 -22.88
N THR A 70 -22.51 -4.72 -22.26
CA THR A 70 -23.89 -4.53 -21.79
C THR A 70 -24.65 -3.42 -22.52
N GLY A 71 -23.95 -2.63 -23.36
CA GLY A 71 -24.48 -1.41 -23.95
C GLY A 71 -24.61 -0.23 -22.96
N MET A 72 -24.23 -0.43 -21.69
CA MET A 72 -24.26 0.60 -20.64
C MET A 72 -22.89 0.75 -19.97
N PRO A 73 -22.39 1.99 -19.75
CA PRO A 73 -23.03 3.29 -20.02
C PRO A 73 -23.07 3.65 -21.52
N SER A 74 -23.93 4.61 -21.88
CA SER A 74 -24.01 5.12 -23.26
C SER A 74 -22.69 5.73 -23.70
N ALA A 75 -22.32 5.48 -24.96
CA ALA A 75 -21.03 5.90 -25.50
C ALA A 75 -20.78 7.42 -25.41
N PHE A 76 -21.82 8.24 -25.60
CA PHE A 76 -21.73 9.69 -25.47
C PHE A 76 -22.95 10.27 -24.74
N PRO A 77 -22.79 11.21 -23.78
CA PRO A 77 -21.52 11.72 -23.21
C PRO A 77 -21.03 10.93 -21.97
N MET A 78 -21.78 9.93 -21.50
CA MET A 78 -21.59 9.34 -20.17
C MET A 78 -20.33 8.49 -20.03
N LEU A 79 -19.96 7.71 -21.05
CA LEU A 79 -18.78 6.85 -20.98
C LEU A 79 -17.47 7.64 -20.75
N PRO A 80 -17.15 8.70 -21.52
CA PRO A 80 -15.97 9.54 -21.25
C PRO A 80 -15.96 10.12 -19.84
N VAL A 81 -17.12 10.58 -19.35
CA VAL A 81 -17.26 11.15 -18.00
C VAL A 81 -16.92 10.11 -16.93
N LEU A 82 -17.48 8.90 -17.04
CA LEU A 82 -17.26 7.82 -16.09
C LEU A 82 -15.82 7.29 -16.14
N ILE A 83 -15.21 7.20 -17.32
CA ILE A 83 -13.79 6.82 -17.46
C ILE A 83 -12.92 7.79 -16.66
N CYS A 84 -13.10 9.10 -16.86
CA CYS A 84 -12.31 10.11 -16.16
C CYS A 84 -12.56 10.10 -14.64
N GLU A 85 -13.84 10.04 -14.22
CA GLU A 85 -14.19 9.96 -12.80
C GLU A 85 -13.55 8.75 -12.12
N LEU A 86 -13.77 7.54 -12.65
CA LEU A 86 -13.29 6.30 -12.07
C LEU A 86 -11.75 6.20 -12.12
N ALA A 87 -11.11 6.68 -13.19
CA ALA A 87 -9.65 6.72 -13.28
C ALA A 87 -9.04 7.60 -12.17
N ILE A 88 -9.61 8.79 -11.93
CA ILE A 88 -9.19 9.69 -10.86
C ILE A 88 -9.44 9.05 -9.49
N LEU A 89 -10.62 8.43 -9.30
CA LEU A 89 -10.95 7.76 -8.04
C LEU A 89 -9.93 6.67 -7.69
N GLY A 90 -9.68 5.75 -8.63
CA GLY A 90 -8.73 4.66 -8.45
C GLY A 90 -7.29 5.14 -8.24
N PHE A 91 -6.86 6.13 -9.02
CA PHE A 91 -5.52 6.70 -8.89
C PHE A 91 -5.31 7.41 -7.54
N VAL A 92 -6.18 8.36 -7.20
CA VAL A 92 -6.04 9.20 -6.00
C VAL A 92 -6.17 8.37 -4.73
N SER A 93 -7.11 7.41 -4.68
CA SER A 93 -7.27 6.52 -3.52
C SER A 93 -6.01 5.68 -3.32
N GLY A 94 -5.47 5.10 -4.38
CA GLY A 94 -4.23 4.32 -4.32
C GLY A 94 -3.00 5.15 -3.99
N TRP A 95 -2.85 6.32 -4.57
CA TRP A 95 -1.73 7.22 -4.28
C TRP A 95 -1.75 7.65 -2.80
N THR A 96 -2.91 8.13 -2.33
CA THR A 96 -3.03 8.67 -0.97
C THR A 96 -2.87 7.59 0.08
N TYR A 97 -3.42 6.39 -0.17
CA TYR A 97 -3.34 5.30 0.79
C TYR A 97 -2.01 4.53 0.76
N ARG A 98 -1.51 4.17 -0.44
CA ARG A 98 -0.29 3.34 -0.56
C ARG A 98 0.99 4.15 -0.59
N VAL A 99 1.00 5.29 -1.28
CA VAL A 99 2.21 6.11 -1.46
C VAL A 99 2.35 7.10 -0.30
N ARG A 100 1.30 7.89 -0.03
CA ARG A 100 1.30 8.86 1.07
C ARG A 100 1.03 8.22 2.45
N GLN A 101 0.64 6.94 2.52
CA GLN A 101 0.36 6.22 3.78
C GLN A 101 -0.57 6.95 4.74
N SER A 102 -1.51 7.70 4.16
CA SER A 102 -2.53 8.43 4.89
C SER A 102 -3.63 7.48 5.38
N SER A 103 -4.53 7.98 6.23
CA SER A 103 -5.66 7.17 6.67
C SER A 103 -6.53 6.75 5.49
N ILE A 104 -7.17 5.58 5.62
CA ILE A 104 -8.07 5.06 4.58
C ILE A 104 -9.24 6.03 4.31
N TYR A 105 -9.76 6.67 5.37
CA TYR A 105 -10.82 7.66 5.28
C TYR A 105 -10.36 8.93 4.55
N LEU A 106 -9.17 9.46 4.85
CA LEU A 106 -8.64 10.62 4.11
C LEU A 106 -8.45 10.30 2.63
N SER A 107 -7.94 9.11 2.34
CA SER A 107 -7.71 8.64 0.97
C SER A 107 -9.01 8.52 0.18
N LEU A 108 -10.08 8.04 0.82
CA LEU A 108 -11.40 7.93 0.20
C LEU A 108 -12.07 9.28 0.03
N SER A 109 -12.09 10.13 1.06
CA SER A 109 -12.72 11.45 0.96
C SER A 109 -12.07 12.29 -0.13
N LEU A 110 -10.74 12.35 -0.18
CA LEU A 110 -10.01 13.11 -1.19
C LEU A 110 -10.26 12.56 -2.60
N SER A 111 -10.22 11.23 -2.75
CA SER A 111 -10.51 10.55 -4.01
C SER A 111 -11.91 10.87 -4.50
N VAL A 112 -12.94 10.66 -3.67
CA VAL A 112 -14.34 10.92 -4.02
C VAL A 112 -14.57 12.37 -4.41
N MET A 113 -14.03 13.33 -3.66
CA MET A 113 -14.17 14.75 -4.00
C MET A 113 -13.58 15.08 -5.36
N LEU A 114 -12.34 14.65 -5.63
CA LEU A 114 -11.68 14.93 -6.91
C LEU A 114 -12.37 14.24 -8.09
N GLY A 115 -12.85 12.99 -7.91
CA GLY A 115 -13.64 12.29 -8.91
C GLY A 115 -14.93 13.03 -9.25
N ARG A 116 -15.66 13.52 -8.24
CA ARG A 116 -16.92 14.27 -8.43
C ARG A 116 -16.72 15.60 -9.13
N ILE A 117 -15.65 16.33 -8.79
CA ILE A 117 -15.29 17.57 -9.48
C ILE A 117 -15.00 17.29 -10.96
N ALA A 118 -14.18 16.28 -11.25
CA ALA A 118 -13.86 15.89 -12.63
C ALA A 118 -15.10 15.46 -13.42
N ASN A 119 -16.00 14.68 -12.80
CA ASN A 119 -17.28 14.29 -13.38
C ASN A 119 -18.11 15.52 -13.78
N GLY A 120 -18.31 16.46 -12.85
CA GLY A 120 -19.10 17.68 -13.08
C GLY A 120 -18.49 18.58 -14.17
N CYS A 121 -17.17 18.80 -14.11
CA CYS A 121 -16.45 19.61 -15.11
C CYS A 121 -16.51 18.99 -16.51
N LEU A 122 -16.24 17.70 -16.63
CA LEU A 122 -16.21 17.03 -17.93
C LEU A 122 -17.62 16.89 -18.54
N LEU A 123 -18.64 16.62 -17.71
CA LEU A 123 -20.02 16.59 -18.18
C LEU A 123 -20.47 17.96 -18.69
N ALA A 124 -20.19 19.04 -17.93
CA ALA A 124 -20.51 20.39 -18.36
C ALA A 124 -19.82 20.74 -19.69
N PHE A 125 -18.52 20.42 -19.80
CA PHE A 125 -17.74 20.64 -21.02
C PHE A 125 -18.30 19.89 -22.23
N LEU A 126 -18.62 18.60 -22.09
CA LEU A 126 -19.15 17.79 -23.20
C LEU A 126 -20.56 18.21 -23.62
N LEU A 127 -21.41 18.66 -22.69
CA LEU A 127 -22.75 19.15 -23.00
C LEU A 127 -22.75 20.51 -23.68
N SER A 128 -21.75 21.37 -23.41
CA SER A 128 -21.58 22.65 -24.11
C SER A 128 -21.47 22.48 -25.62
N PHE A 129 -20.88 21.39 -26.11
CA PHE A 129 -20.81 21.10 -27.55
C PHE A 129 -22.15 20.66 -28.16
N LYS A 130 -23.11 20.19 -27.35
CA LYS A 130 -24.37 19.62 -27.84
C LYS A 130 -25.49 20.64 -27.93
N ASN A 131 -25.64 21.53 -26.94
CA ASN A 131 -26.76 22.49 -26.86
C ASN A 131 -26.35 23.95 -26.51
N GLY A 132 -25.06 24.30 -26.48
CA GLY A 132 -24.60 25.70 -26.33
C GLY A 132 -24.78 26.36 -24.95
N GLU A 133 -25.70 25.87 -24.09
CA GLU A 133 -25.85 26.37 -22.73
C GLU A 133 -25.05 25.53 -21.72
N LEU A 134 -24.21 26.20 -20.94
CA LEU A 134 -23.49 25.62 -19.82
C LEU A 134 -24.48 25.33 -18.68
N VAL A 135 -25.05 24.11 -18.64
CA VAL A 135 -26.05 23.77 -17.62
C VAL A 135 -25.38 23.42 -16.28
N ILE A 136 -24.79 24.43 -15.62
CA ILE A 136 -24.19 24.33 -14.26
C ILE A 136 -25.18 23.68 -13.28
N LEU A 137 -26.48 23.94 -13.45
CA LEU A 137 -27.57 23.36 -12.66
C LEU A 137 -27.63 21.82 -12.73
N THR A 138 -27.33 21.22 -13.89
CA THR A 138 -27.33 19.75 -14.04
C THR A 138 -26.12 19.11 -13.35
N ALA A 139 -24.97 19.79 -13.37
CA ALA A 139 -23.78 19.33 -12.67
C ALA A 139 -24.01 19.34 -11.14
N ILE A 140 -24.57 20.42 -10.58
CA ILE A 140 -24.91 20.51 -9.15
C ILE A 140 -25.94 19.43 -8.76
N TYR A 141 -26.99 19.26 -9.58
CA TYR A 141 -28.01 18.24 -9.33
C TYR A 141 -27.44 16.81 -9.34
N SER A 142 -26.47 16.53 -10.22
CA SER A 142 -25.81 15.22 -10.28
C SER A 142 -25.02 14.88 -9.01
N VAL A 143 -24.41 15.88 -8.36
CA VAL A 143 -23.65 15.71 -7.11
C VAL A 143 -24.60 15.43 -5.94
N LEU A 144 -25.69 16.20 -5.82
CA LEU A 144 -26.68 16.02 -4.75
C LEU A 144 -27.32 14.63 -4.78
N LYS A 145 -27.66 14.14 -5.98
CA LYS A 145 -28.25 12.81 -6.15
C LYS A 145 -27.28 11.67 -5.82
N GLY A 146 -25.97 11.95 -5.86
CA GLY A 146 -24.91 10.98 -5.55
C GLY A 146 -24.57 10.83 -4.06
N ILE A 147 -25.10 11.68 -3.17
CA ILE A 147 -24.76 11.69 -1.74
C ILE A 147 -25.02 10.34 -1.04
N PRO A 148 -26.17 9.66 -1.21
CA PRO A 148 -26.40 8.37 -0.57
C PRO A 148 -25.35 7.32 -0.95
N GLY A 149 -24.97 7.29 -2.23
CA GLY A 149 -23.93 6.39 -2.73
C GLY A 149 -22.56 6.70 -2.12
N ILE A 150 -22.21 7.98 -1.93
CA ILE A 150 -20.95 8.39 -1.28
C ILE A 150 -20.90 7.91 0.17
N ILE A 151 -22.01 8.06 0.91
CA ILE A 151 -22.08 7.60 2.31
C ILE A 151 -21.84 6.08 2.39
N ILE A 152 -22.50 5.31 1.53
CA ILE A 152 -22.31 3.86 1.46
C ILE A 152 -20.86 3.52 1.09
N GLN A 153 -20.26 4.22 0.13
CA GLN A 153 -18.86 4.03 -0.26
C GLN A 153 -17.90 4.25 0.92
N LEU A 154 -18.09 5.33 1.69
CA LEU A 154 -17.24 5.67 2.83
C LEU A 154 -17.32 4.63 3.97
N ILE A 155 -18.39 3.86 4.06
CA ILE A 155 -18.57 2.80 5.07
C ILE A 155 -18.08 1.45 4.52
N THR A 156 -18.52 1.06 3.32
CA THR A 156 -18.30 -0.29 2.78
C THR A 156 -16.89 -0.48 2.23
N VAL A 157 -16.32 0.53 1.56
CA VAL A 157 -15.00 0.39 0.91
C VAL A 157 -13.86 0.14 1.92
N PRO A 158 -13.76 0.85 3.07
CA PRO A 158 -12.74 0.56 4.06
C PRO A 158 -12.79 -0.87 4.59
N PHE A 159 -14.00 -1.38 4.84
CA PHE A 159 -14.21 -2.73 5.34
C PHE A 159 -13.73 -3.78 4.32
N LEU A 160 -14.16 -3.65 3.06
CA LEU A 160 -13.75 -4.54 1.98
C LEU A 160 -12.23 -4.52 1.75
N ALA A 161 -11.64 -3.33 1.68
CA ALA A 161 -10.20 -3.19 1.47
C ALA A 161 -9.39 -3.87 2.59
N LYS A 162 -9.72 -3.62 3.86
CA LYS A 162 -9.04 -4.27 5.00
C LYS A 162 -9.23 -5.79 5.00
N LEU A 163 -10.44 -6.27 4.71
CA LEU A 163 -10.74 -7.71 4.66
C LEU A 163 -9.92 -8.41 3.57
N ILE A 164 -9.82 -7.80 2.39
CA ILE A 164 -9.00 -8.32 1.28
C ILE A 164 -7.52 -8.32 1.67
N GLU A 165 -7.00 -7.26 2.28
CA GLU A 165 -5.60 -7.22 2.74
C GLU A 165 -5.28 -8.30 3.76
N ILE A 166 -6.15 -8.52 4.75
CA ILE A 166 -5.98 -9.57 5.75
C ILE A 166 -5.95 -10.95 5.09
N LYS A 167 -6.90 -11.22 4.18
CA LYS A 167 -6.94 -12.50 3.45
C LYS A 167 -5.69 -12.71 2.60
N ILE A 168 -5.21 -11.69 1.90
CA ILE A 168 -3.97 -11.77 1.11
C ILE A 168 -2.77 -12.04 2.01
N ASN A 169 -2.65 -11.33 3.13
CA ASN A 169 -1.53 -11.51 4.07
C ASN A 169 -1.54 -12.89 4.72
N LYS A 170 -2.72 -13.45 5.01
CA LYS A 170 -2.88 -14.82 5.50
C LYS A 170 -2.53 -15.85 4.42
N PHE A 171 -3.06 -15.69 3.21
CA PHE A 171 -2.81 -16.62 2.10
C PHE A 171 -1.34 -16.67 1.68
N THR A 172 -0.63 -15.54 1.78
CA THR A 172 0.81 -15.48 1.52
C THR A 172 1.67 -15.95 2.71
N GLY A 173 1.03 -16.29 3.84
CA GLY A 173 1.67 -16.66 5.10
C GLY A 173 2.61 -15.56 5.63
N ILE A 174 2.35 -14.29 5.34
CA ILE A 174 3.14 -13.17 5.85
C ILE A 174 2.89 -12.98 7.35
N GLN A 175 1.74 -13.43 7.86
CA GLN A 175 1.41 -13.39 9.30
C GLN A 175 2.10 -14.49 10.13
N GLU A 176 2.69 -15.50 9.49
CA GLU A 176 3.41 -16.58 10.18
C GLU A 176 4.73 -16.03 10.74
N LYS A 177 4.85 -16.06 12.07
CA LYS A 177 6.08 -15.72 12.81
C LYS A 177 6.87 -16.99 13.06
N ASP A 178 8.18 -16.90 12.92
CA ASP A 178 9.09 -18.00 13.27
C ASP A 178 9.34 -18.02 14.78
N SER A 179 9.63 -19.19 15.35
CA SER A 179 10.04 -19.33 16.76
C SER A 179 11.43 -18.73 16.95
N LEU A 180 11.57 -17.82 17.91
CA LEU A 180 12.87 -17.19 18.22
C LEU A 180 13.86 -18.20 18.77
N SER A 181 15.10 -18.17 18.28
CA SER A 181 16.19 -18.97 18.83
C SER A 181 16.84 -18.38 20.10
N LEU A 182 16.31 -17.24 20.59
CA LEU A 182 16.78 -16.49 21.76
C LEU A 182 16.14 -16.97 23.05
N SER A 183 16.90 -16.94 24.16
CA SER A 183 16.30 -17.15 25.48
C SER A 183 15.34 -16.00 25.84
N PRO A 184 14.21 -16.29 26.51
CA PRO A 184 13.23 -15.25 26.88
C PRO A 184 13.83 -14.11 27.71
N LEU A 185 14.75 -14.45 28.63
CA LEU A 185 15.40 -13.50 29.53
C LEU A 185 16.34 -12.54 28.78
N LEU A 186 17.07 -13.04 27.79
CA LEU A 186 17.93 -12.20 26.95
C LEU A 186 17.09 -11.30 26.03
N LEU A 187 15.99 -11.82 25.49
CA LEU A 187 15.08 -11.02 24.68
C LEU A 187 14.48 -9.85 25.48
N GLU A 188 14.11 -10.10 26.73
CA GLU A 188 13.60 -9.07 27.64
C GLU A 188 14.67 -8.01 27.97
N GLN A 189 15.91 -8.44 28.26
CA GLN A 189 17.04 -7.53 28.46
C GLN A 189 17.29 -6.64 27.23
N VAL A 190 17.29 -7.23 26.04
CA VAL A 190 17.53 -6.53 24.77
C VAL A 190 16.38 -5.56 24.47
N ARG A 191 15.13 -5.96 24.73
CA ARG A 191 13.96 -5.07 24.64
C ARG A 191 14.07 -3.88 25.58
N ASN A 192 14.50 -4.11 26.81
CA ASN A 192 14.70 -3.04 27.79
C ASN A 192 15.80 -2.07 27.35
N ASN A 193 16.90 -2.56 26.77
CA ASN A 193 17.96 -1.71 26.22
C ASN A 193 17.47 -0.82 25.05
N ILE A 194 16.62 -1.37 24.17
CA ILE A 194 16.02 -0.62 23.06
C ILE A 194 15.00 0.40 23.57
N THR A 195 14.15 0.01 24.52
CA THR A 195 13.10 0.87 25.07
C THR A 195 13.67 2.03 25.88
N SER A 196 14.73 1.77 26.67
CA SER A 196 15.44 2.78 27.46
C SER A 196 16.38 3.67 26.62
N GLY A 197 16.57 3.37 25.33
CA GLY A 197 17.40 4.16 24.42
C GLY A 197 18.90 4.02 24.66
N VAL A 198 19.32 2.91 25.29
CA VAL A 198 20.73 2.54 25.43
C VAL A 198 21.31 2.20 24.05
N SER A 199 20.59 1.39 23.28
CA SER A 199 20.99 0.91 21.95
C SER A 199 19.78 0.84 21.02
N ASP A 200 19.96 1.06 19.71
CA ASP A 200 18.86 1.03 18.73
C ASP A 200 18.89 -0.23 17.85
N CYS A 201 20.08 -0.81 17.64
CA CYS A 201 20.28 -2.07 16.94
C CYS A 201 21.27 -2.92 17.73
N ILE A 202 20.91 -4.16 18.02
CA ILE A 202 21.69 -5.10 18.82
C ILE A 202 21.92 -6.38 18.01
N LEU A 203 23.14 -6.88 18.03
CA LEU A 203 23.53 -8.14 17.40
C LEU A 203 23.78 -9.20 18.47
N ILE A 204 23.21 -10.38 18.27
CA ILE A 204 23.33 -11.49 19.21
C ILE A 204 23.92 -12.71 18.48
N LYS A 205 24.88 -13.38 19.11
CA LYS A 205 25.39 -14.70 18.69
C LYS A 205 25.56 -15.57 19.92
N ASN A 206 25.27 -16.86 19.78
CA ASN A 206 25.41 -17.82 20.89
C ASN A 206 24.73 -17.36 22.19
N ASN A 207 23.61 -16.65 22.06
CA ASN A 207 22.86 -16.07 23.19
C ASN A 207 23.64 -15.02 24.00
N GLU A 208 24.56 -14.30 23.36
CA GLU A 208 25.31 -13.16 23.92
C GLU A 208 25.30 -11.96 22.98
N ILE A 209 25.31 -10.75 23.54
CA ILE A 209 25.40 -9.51 22.77
C ILE A 209 26.83 -9.35 22.25
N VAL A 210 27.00 -9.37 20.93
CA VAL A 210 28.32 -9.28 20.28
C VAL A 210 28.65 -7.91 19.70
N ASP A 211 27.62 -7.10 19.45
CA ASP A 211 27.76 -5.74 18.94
C ASP A 211 26.46 -4.99 19.20
N GLU A 212 26.55 -3.69 19.42
CA GLU A 212 25.41 -2.81 19.55
C GLU A 212 25.78 -1.44 19.00
N GLU A 213 24.79 -0.74 18.46
CA GLU A 213 25.00 0.60 17.95
C GLU A 213 23.79 1.47 18.29
N LYS A 214 24.08 2.66 18.78
CA LYS A 214 23.08 3.69 19.06
C LYS A 214 22.93 4.61 17.85
N GLY A 215 21.71 5.06 17.59
CA GLY A 215 21.46 6.00 16.51
C GLY A 215 19.97 6.23 16.32
N ARG A 216 19.53 6.38 15.07
CA ARG A 216 18.09 6.51 14.76
C ARG A 216 17.76 5.91 13.41
N GLY A 217 16.64 5.19 13.34
CA GLY A 217 16.20 4.50 12.13
C GLY A 217 17.24 3.46 11.69
N ILE A 218 17.46 3.30 10.39
CA ILE A 218 18.40 2.30 9.83
C ILE A 218 19.89 2.65 10.01
N SER A 219 20.21 3.83 10.55
CA SER A 219 21.61 4.30 10.68
C SER A 219 22.51 3.33 11.48
N PRO A 220 22.09 2.79 12.64
CA PRO A 220 22.91 1.86 13.42
C PRO A 220 23.30 0.62 12.62
N LEU A 221 22.32 0.00 11.96
CA LEU A 221 22.54 -1.16 11.10
C LEU A 221 23.48 -0.85 9.93
N ILE A 222 23.37 0.34 9.31
CA ILE A 222 24.30 0.77 8.25
C ILE A 222 25.71 0.98 8.80
N THR A 223 25.86 1.57 9.99
CA THR A 223 27.17 1.76 10.63
C THR A 223 27.85 0.42 10.87
N ILE A 224 27.13 -0.54 11.46
CA ILE A 224 27.62 -1.91 11.66
C ILE A 224 27.96 -2.55 10.30
N TYR A 225 27.08 -2.43 9.30
CA TYR A 225 27.31 -3.00 7.97
C TYR A 225 28.55 -2.42 7.26
N LYS A 226 28.82 -1.12 7.40
CA LYS A 226 29.98 -0.47 6.77
C LYS A 226 31.27 -0.76 7.52
N LYS A 227 31.28 -0.65 8.85
CA LYS A 227 32.50 -0.71 9.68
C LYS A 227 32.82 -2.11 10.18
N ARG A 228 31.80 -2.90 10.50
CA ARG A 228 31.90 -4.16 11.26
C ARG A 228 31.07 -5.28 10.62
N LYS A 229 31.02 -5.34 9.28
CA LYS A 229 30.19 -6.31 8.53
C LYS A 229 30.31 -7.75 8.99
N LYS A 230 31.51 -8.18 9.42
CA LYS A 230 31.77 -9.53 9.92
C LYS A 230 30.90 -9.89 11.13
N ASN A 231 30.53 -8.92 11.95
CA ASN A 231 29.72 -9.14 13.15
C ASN A 231 28.28 -9.52 12.82
N LEU A 232 27.74 -9.05 11.68
CA LEU A 232 26.39 -9.38 11.20
C LEU A 232 26.22 -10.81 10.68
N ARG A 233 27.31 -11.44 10.23
CA ARG A 233 27.23 -12.77 9.65
C ARG A 233 26.90 -13.81 10.72
N GLU A 234 25.90 -14.65 10.51
CA GLU A 234 25.36 -15.62 11.47
C GLU A 234 24.83 -15.00 12.78
N SER A 235 24.62 -13.68 12.84
CA SER A 235 24.01 -13.03 14.01
C SER A 235 22.50 -13.06 13.95
N ILE A 236 21.87 -12.85 15.11
CA ILE A 236 20.48 -12.44 15.24
C ILE A 236 20.47 -10.92 15.36
N VAL A 237 19.72 -10.25 14.48
CA VAL A 237 19.57 -8.79 14.54
C VAL A 237 18.29 -8.46 15.30
N VAL A 238 18.41 -7.65 16.34
CA VAL A 238 17.28 -7.12 17.09
C VAL A 238 17.24 -5.61 16.93
N ASP A 239 16.13 -5.08 16.40
CA ASP A 239 15.94 -3.65 16.13
C ASP A 239 14.50 -3.26 16.48
N LYS A 240 14.27 -2.00 16.81
CA LYS A 240 12.91 -1.47 17.02
C LYS A 240 12.06 -1.55 15.75
N VAL A 241 12.65 -1.23 14.59
CA VAL A 241 11.89 -1.10 13.33
C VAL A 241 12.64 -1.71 12.16
N ILE A 242 12.11 -2.83 11.63
CA ILE A 242 12.67 -3.49 10.43
C ILE A 242 11.81 -3.22 9.20
N GLY A 243 12.32 -2.32 8.36
CA GLY A 243 11.85 -2.06 7.00
C GLY A 243 12.52 -2.96 5.95
N LYS A 244 11.99 -3.00 4.71
CA LYS A 244 12.57 -3.77 3.59
C LYS A 244 14.02 -3.37 3.35
N ALA A 245 14.36 -2.09 3.54
CA ALA A 245 15.75 -1.63 3.45
C ALA A 245 16.66 -2.32 4.49
N ALA A 246 16.22 -2.39 5.76
CA ALA A 246 16.97 -3.08 6.82
C ALA A 246 17.06 -4.58 6.53
N ALA A 247 15.95 -5.21 6.14
CA ALA A 247 15.91 -6.61 5.76
C ALA A 247 16.88 -6.96 4.61
N MET A 248 17.00 -6.10 3.59
CA MET A 248 17.96 -6.29 2.50
C MET A 248 19.41 -6.21 2.98
N ILE A 249 19.72 -5.32 3.93
CA ILE A 249 21.05 -5.29 4.56
C ILE A 249 21.31 -6.58 5.33
N CYS A 250 20.34 -7.02 6.16
CA CYS A 250 20.47 -8.25 6.94
C CYS A 250 20.76 -9.46 6.05
N VAL A 251 19.97 -9.65 4.98
CA VAL A 251 20.19 -10.73 4.00
C VAL A 251 21.54 -10.60 3.31
N SER A 252 21.95 -9.38 2.90
CA SER A 252 23.25 -9.14 2.26
C SER A 252 24.45 -9.46 3.17
N ALA A 253 24.25 -9.31 4.47
CA ALA A 253 25.28 -9.52 5.48
C ALA A 253 25.34 -10.97 5.98
N GLY A 254 24.38 -11.82 5.59
CA GLY A 254 24.30 -13.21 6.07
C GLY A 254 23.80 -13.30 7.51
N VAL A 255 22.87 -12.42 7.91
CA VAL A 255 22.17 -12.50 9.19
C VAL A 255 21.35 -13.78 9.25
N ARG A 256 21.41 -14.48 10.39
CA ARG A 256 20.73 -15.76 10.60
C ARG A 256 19.25 -15.58 10.89
N GLU A 257 18.89 -14.59 11.68
CA GLU A 257 17.52 -14.35 12.15
C GLU A 257 17.31 -12.87 12.45
N VAL A 258 16.07 -12.39 12.36
CA VAL A 258 15.72 -11.02 12.76
C VAL A 258 14.55 -10.98 13.74
N PHE A 259 14.63 -10.05 14.69
CA PHE A 259 13.52 -9.69 15.57
C PHE A 259 13.24 -8.20 15.49
N ALA A 260 11.96 -7.82 15.43
CA ALA A 260 11.56 -6.41 15.46
C ALA A 260 10.30 -6.14 16.28
N GLU A 261 10.25 -5.06 17.04
CA GLU A 261 8.96 -4.60 17.59
C GLU A 261 7.98 -4.27 16.47
N VAL A 262 8.45 -3.56 15.42
CA VAL A 262 7.65 -3.23 14.24
C VAL A 262 8.37 -3.74 12.98
N ILE A 263 7.72 -4.64 12.25
CA ILE A 263 8.19 -5.06 10.92
C ILE A 263 7.21 -4.59 9.85
N SER A 264 7.73 -4.21 8.68
CA SER A 264 6.88 -3.91 7.53
C SER A 264 6.49 -5.17 6.74
N VAL A 265 5.32 -5.18 6.10
CA VAL A 265 4.88 -6.25 5.19
C VAL A 265 5.91 -6.51 4.08
N PRO A 266 6.49 -5.49 3.40
CA PRO A 266 7.58 -5.68 2.45
C PRO A 266 8.82 -6.36 3.05
N ALA A 267 9.23 -6.00 4.27
CA ALA A 267 10.36 -6.63 4.95
C ALA A 267 10.07 -8.09 5.30
N ALA A 268 8.95 -8.36 5.96
CA ALA A 268 8.57 -9.70 6.38
C ALA A 268 8.52 -10.65 5.18
N ARG A 269 7.92 -10.20 4.08
CA ARG A 269 7.87 -10.98 2.86
C ARG A 269 9.25 -11.23 2.26
N PHE A 270 10.08 -10.20 2.13
CA PHE A 270 11.42 -10.33 1.57
C PHE A 270 12.27 -11.32 2.38
N LEU A 271 12.18 -11.28 3.71
CA LEU A 271 12.87 -12.23 4.58
C LEU A 271 12.34 -13.66 4.41
N LYS A 272 11.01 -13.83 4.28
CA LYS A 272 10.39 -15.14 3.95
C LYS A 272 10.95 -15.72 2.67
N GLU A 273 10.98 -14.92 1.60
CA GLU A 273 11.48 -15.34 0.29
C GLU A 273 12.98 -15.67 0.30
N LYS A 274 13.74 -15.11 1.25
CA LYS A 274 15.17 -15.37 1.44
C LYS A 274 15.46 -16.42 2.51
N ASN A 275 14.43 -17.07 3.06
CA ASN A 275 14.53 -18.06 4.13
C ASN A 275 15.31 -17.54 5.36
N VAL A 276 15.10 -16.27 5.72
CA VAL A 276 15.63 -15.71 6.98
C VAL A 276 14.49 -15.71 8.00
N PRO A 277 14.59 -16.53 9.07
CA PRO A 277 13.67 -16.53 10.18
C PRO A 277 13.43 -15.13 10.73
N ARG A 278 12.17 -14.84 11.05
CA ARG A 278 11.77 -13.52 11.53
C ARG A 278 10.62 -13.61 12.52
N SER A 279 10.74 -12.82 13.57
CA SER A 279 9.66 -12.62 14.53
C SER A 279 9.46 -11.14 14.80
N TRP A 280 8.25 -10.78 15.21
CA TRP A 280 7.91 -9.38 15.46
C TRP A 280 6.74 -9.24 16.43
N ASP A 281 6.51 -8.03 16.94
CA ASP A 281 5.31 -7.71 17.71
C ASP A 281 4.18 -7.18 16.81
N ILE A 282 4.47 -6.11 16.05
CA ILE A 282 3.52 -5.39 15.19
C ILE A 282 3.90 -5.54 13.72
N LEU A 283 2.93 -5.95 12.89
CA LEU A 283 3.06 -5.96 11.43
C LEU A 283 2.45 -4.68 10.84
N SER A 284 3.30 -3.78 10.35
CA SER A 284 2.86 -2.56 9.64
C SER A 284 2.82 -2.78 8.13
N GLN A 285 1.91 -2.10 7.41
CA GLN A 285 1.91 -2.14 5.95
C GLN A 285 3.24 -1.65 5.36
N ASN A 286 3.81 -0.60 5.94
CA ASN A 286 5.09 -0.03 5.53
C ASN A 286 5.68 0.80 6.70
N ILE A 287 6.96 1.13 6.62
CA ILE A 287 7.59 2.05 7.58
C ILE A 287 7.34 3.50 7.16
N LYS A 288 6.80 4.31 8.09
CA LYS A 288 6.55 5.75 7.88
C LYS A 288 7.82 6.57 8.06
N ASN A 289 7.88 7.73 7.40
CA ASN A 289 8.94 8.71 7.63
C ASN A 289 8.77 9.41 8.98
N ARG A 290 9.78 10.21 9.37
CA ARG A 290 9.79 10.91 10.66
C ARG A 290 8.69 11.96 10.81
N LYS A 291 8.19 12.52 9.71
CA LYS A 291 7.09 13.50 9.70
C LYS A 291 5.72 12.83 9.82
N GLY A 292 5.66 11.50 9.65
CA GLY A 292 4.41 10.74 9.65
C GLY A 292 3.52 10.96 8.43
N ASP A 293 3.99 11.73 7.43
CA ASP A 293 3.22 12.19 6.27
C ASP A 293 3.44 11.36 5.00
N GLY A 294 4.27 10.32 5.08
CA GLY A 294 4.58 9.45 3.96
C GLY A 294 5.47 8.27 4.32
N ILE A 295 5.81 7.47 3.30
CA ILE A 295 6.74 6.36 3.43
C ILE A 295 8.16 6.81 3.79
N CYS A 296 8.86 6.02 4.59
CA CYS A 296 10.28 6.20 4.87
C CYS A 296 11.08 6.22 3.55
N PRO A 297 11.95 7.23 3.31
CA PRO A 297 12.73 7.30 2.07
C PRO A 297 13.61 6.08 1.81
N MET A 298 14.13 5.48 2.89
CA MET A 298 14.95 4.27 2.81
C MET A 298 14.12 3.09 2.32
N GLU A 299 12.91 2.92 2.89
CA GLU A 299 11.95 1.90 2.49
C GLU A 299 11.55 2.08 1.01
N PHE A 300 11.19 3.30 0.64
CA PHE A 300 10.75 3.65 -0.71
C PHE A 300 11.78 3.32 -1.78
N SER A 301 13.07 3.58 -1.50
CA SER A 301 14.17 3.36 -2.44
C SER A 301 14.30 1.90 -2.93
N VAL A 302 13.73 0.95 -2.19
CA VAL A 302 13.85 -0.50 -2.46
C VAL A 302 12.52 -1.24 -2.52
N LEU A 303 11.38 -0.55 -2.50
CA LEU A 303 10.06 -1.20 -2.56
C LEU A 303 9.96 -2.22 -3.70
N ASP A 304 10.41 -1.85 -4.90
CA ASP A 304 10.33 -2.68 -6.11
C ASP A 304 11.60 -3.48 -6.42
N GLU A 305 12.57 -3.49 -5.50
CA GLU A 305 13.86 -4.16 -5.68
C GLU A 305 13.93 -5.47 -4.89
N ASP A 306 14.17 -6.58 -5.59
CA ASP A 306 14.29 -7.91 -4.99
C ASP A 306 15.74 -8.44 -5.04
N ASN A 307 16.62 -7.79 -5.82
CA ASN A 307 18.03 -8.12 -5.85
C ASN A 307 18.75 -7.48 -4.66
N THR A 308 19.26 -8.33 -3.75
CA THR A 308 19.91 -7.89 -2.51
C THR A 308 21.08 -6.93 -2.75
N LYS A 309 21.98 -7.23 -3.70
CA LYS A 309 23.17 -6.40 -3.97
C LYS A 309 22.77 -5.03 -4.51
N LYS A 310 21.88 -5.00 -5.50
CA LYS A 310 21.38 -3.75 -6.09
C LYS A 310 20.60 -2.91 -5.07
N GLY A 311 19.81 -3.56 -4.22
CA GLY A 311 19.09 -2.91 -3.12
C GLY A 311 20.04 -2.24 -2.13
N VAL A 312 21.06 -2.95 -1.64
CA VAL A 312 22.04 -2.36 -0.71
C VAL A 312 22.73 -1.14 -1.31
N ASN A 313 23.13 -1.18 -2.59
CA ASN A 313 23.73 -0.01 -3.24
C ASN A 313 22.77 1.19 -3.27
N LYS A 314 21.48 0.98 -3.60
CA LYS A 314 20.45 2.03 -3.55
C LYS A 314 20.26 2.59 -2.14
N ILE A 315 20.24 1.73 -1.14
CA ILE A 315 20.09 2.09 0.28
C ILE A 315 21.26 2.99 0.72
N LEU A 316 22.50 2.57 0.46
CA LEU A 316 23.70 3.33 0.83
C LEU A 316 23.75 4.70 0.12
N ALA A 317 23.43 4.74 -1.18
CA ALA A 317 23.36 5.99 -1.92
C ALA A 317 22.27 6.94 -1.38
N THR A 318 21.11 6.39 -1.00
CA THR A 318 20.00 7.16 -0.42
C THR A 318 20.36 7.69 0.97
N PHE A 319 21.03 6.87 1.79
CA PHE A 319 21.52 7.26 3.12
C PHE A 319 22.52 8.43 3.04
N GLU A 320 23.45 8.38 2.10
CA GLU A 320 24.43 9.44 1.90
C GLU A 320 23.78 10.74 1.41
N LYS A 321 22.83 10.66 0.48
CA LYS A 321 22.04 11.82 0.06
C LYS A 321 21.30 12.48 1.22
N ILE A 322 20.66 11.70 2.08
CA ILE A 322 19.90 12.23 3.23
C ILE A 322 20.82 12.87 4.27
N ASN A 323 22.00 12.30 4.51
CA ASN A 323 22.94 12.88 5.49
C ASN A 323 23.65 14.13 4.98
N LYS A 324 23.81 14.31 3.65
CA LYS A 324 24.31 15.57 3.07
C LYS A 324 23.30 16.73 3.14
N LEU A 325 22.02 16.42 3.38
CA LEU A 325 20.94 17.41 3.46
C LEU A 325 20.63 17.85 4.90
N LYS A 326 21.38 17.34 5.88
CA LYS A 326 21.31 17.74 7.30
C LYS A 326 22.52 18.57 7.65
#